data_AF-A0A1I3BFS4-F1
#
_entry.id   AF-A0A1I3BFS4-F1
#
_cell.length_a   1.000
_cell.length_b   1.000
_cell.length_c   1.000
_cell.angle_alpha   90.00
_cell.angle_beta   90.00
_cell.angle_gamma   90.00
#
_symmetry.space_group_name_H-M   'P 1'
#
loop_
_entity.id
_entity.type
_entity.pdbx_description
1 polymer ?
#
loop_
_entity_poly.entity_id
_entity_poly.type
_entity_poly.pdbx_seq_one_letter_code
_entity_poly.pdbx_strand_id
1 'polypeptide(L)'
;MSATGQSTLPRFRFHNDAYRFVFEALHHTQQRLKRPIVHDVDDDRAHITGPELLHGVKDLALERYGLLAKNVFSHWGVKSTGDFGRIVFELIERGEMRKTDRDQLTDFYDVYDFEDALDRDYKINVSKVG
;
A
#
# COMPACT_ATOMS: atom_id res chain seq x y z
N MET A 1 40.81 21.18 2.10
CA MET A 1 39.42 21.12 2.60
C MET A 1 38.51 21.30 1.41
N SER A 2 37.85 20.24 0.94
CA SER A 2 36.80 20.35 -0.08
C SER A 2 35.66 19.44 0.33
N ALA A 3 34.52 20.06 0.59
CA ALA A 3 33.33 19.45 1.13
C ALA A 3 32.72 18.47 0.12
N THR A 4 32.54 17.22 0.56
CA THR A 4 31.70 16.23 -0.09
C THR A 4 30.25 16.70 0.03
N GLY A 5 29.64 17.08 -1.09
CA GLY A 5 28.18 17.24 -1.17
C GLY A 5 27.52 15.88 -0.98
N GLN A 6 27.11 15.58 0.24
CA GLN A 6 26.22 14.46 0.51
C GLN A 6 24.85 14.81 -0.06
N SER A 7 24.38 14.00 -1.02
CA SER A 7 22.99 14.01 -1.46
C SER A 7 22.10 13.74 -0.25
N THR A 8 21.35 14.75 0.19
CA THR A 8 20.46 14.70 1.37
C THR A 8 19.09 14.10 1.04
N LEU A 9 18.96 13.31 -0.03
CA LEU A 9 17.72 12.59 -0.27
C LEU A 9 17.61 11.48 0.78
N PRO A 10 16.49 11.39 1.53
CA PRO A 10 16.30 10.33 2.48
C PRO A 10 16.39 8.99 1.74
N ARG A 11 17.26 8.11 2.23
CA ARG A 11 17.31 6.70 1.82
C ARG A 11 15.86 6.17 1.93
N PHE A 12 15.30 5.62 0.86
CA PHE A 12 13.97 5.01 0.88
C PHE A 12 13.87 4.11 2.12
N ARG A 13 12.90 4.41 2.99
CA ARG A 13 12.77 3.73 4.28
C ARG A 13 12.34 2.27 4.08
N PHE A 14 11.64 2.01 2.99
CA PHE A 14 11.15 0.70 2.58
C PHE A 14 11.84 0.22 1.30
N HIS A 15 11.71 -1.07 1.00
CA HIS A 15 12.18 -1.61 -0.27
C HIS A 15 11.38 -1.03 -1.44
N ASN A 16 12.01 -0.83 -2.61
CA ASN A 16 11.36 -0.23 -3.79
C ASN A 16 10.08 -0.97 -4.22
N ASP A 17 10.07 -2.29 -4.06
CA ASP A 17 8.89 -3.10 -4.37
C ASP A 17 7.68 -2.76 -3.51
N ALA A 18 7.86 -2.25 -2.28
CA ALA A 18 6.74 -1.80 -1.45
C ALA A 18 6.03 -0.58 -2.05
N TYR A 19 6.79 0.39 -2.58
CA TYR A 19 6.24 1.56 -3.26
C TYR A 19 5.49 1.15 -4.52
N ARG A 20 6.09 0.26 -5.33
CA ARG A 20 5.43 -0.29 -6.52
C ARG A 20 4.15 -1.04 -6.15
N PHE A 21 4.20 -1.86 -5.09
CA PHE A 21 3.07 -2.63 -4.62
C PHE A 21 1.90 -1.73 -4.18
N VAL A 22 2.17 -0.57 -3.57
CA VAL A 22 1.13 0.40 -3.20
C VAL A 22 0.36 0.92 -4.43
N PHE A 23 1.02 1.22 -5.53
CA PHE A 23 0.33 1.60 -6.78
C PHE A 23 -0.52 0.46 -7.35
N GLU A 24 0.03 -0.75 -7.34
CA GLU A 24 -0.70 -1.94 -7.81
C GLU A 24 -1.93 -2.23 -6.92
N ALA A 25 -1.80 -2.08 -5.60
CA ALA A 25 -2.90 -2.21 -4.66
C ALA A 25 -3.95 -1.11 -4.84
N LEU A 26 -3.54 0.13 -5.10
CA LEU A 26 -4.45 1.23 -5.40
C LEU A 26 -5.29 0.92 -6.64
N HIS A 27 -4.63 0.50 -7.73
CA HIS A 27 -5.30 0.12 -8.96
C HIS A 27 -6.26 -1.07 -8.76
N HIS A 28 -5.80 -2.11 -8.06
CA HIS A 28 -6.62 -3.25 -7.68
C HIS A 28 -7.88 -2.81 -6.88
N THR A 29 -7.71 -1.88 -5.94
CA THR A 29 -8.81 -1.35 -5.13
C THR A 29 -9.82 -0.58 -5.99
N GLN A 30 -9.35 0.30 -6.88
CA GLN A 30 -10.21 1.05 -7.81
C GLN A 30 -11.03 0.12 -8.69
N GLN A 31 -10.41 -0.91 -9.27
CA GLN A 31 -11.11 -1.91 -10.08
C GLN A 31 -12.18 -2.65 -9.27
N ARG A 32 -11.83 -3.13 -8.07
CA ARG A 32 -12.74 -3.88 -7.20
C ARG A 32 -13.95 -3.05 -6.77
N LEU A 33 -13.73 -1.77 -6.47
CA LEU A 33 -14.79 -0.82 -6.09
C LEU A 33 -15.52 -0.24 -7.30
N LYS A 34 -15.16 -0.63 -8.53
CA LYS A 34 -15.68 -0.06 -9.79
C LYS A 34 -15.57 1.47 -9.84
N ARG A 35 -14.54 2.03 -9.21
CA ARG A 35 -14.25 3.46 -9.24
C ARG A 35 -13.48 3.80 -10.52
N PRO A 36 -13.79 4.94 -11.16
CA PRO A 36 -13.08 5.34 -12.36
C PRO A 36 -11.60 5.57 -12.07
N ILE A 37 -10.73 5.12 -12.97
CA ILE A 37 -9.32 5.49 -12.97
C ILE A 37 -9.24 6.86 -13.63
N VAL A 38 -9.51 7.91 -12.88
CA VAL A 38 -9.37 9.29 -13.35
C VAL A 38 -8.05 9.85 -12.85
N HIS A 39 -7.40 10.62 -13.73
CA HIS A 39 -6.23 11.43 -13.40
C HIS A 39 -6.61 12.75 -12.72
N ASP A 40 -7.91 13.05 -12.66
CA ASP A 40 -8.44 14.31 -12.13
C ASP A 40 -8.81 14.15 -10.66
N VAL A 41 -8.24 15.02 -9.83
CA VAL A 41 -8.26 14.92 -8.36
C VAL A 41 -9.53 15.45 -7.71
N ASP A 42 -10.33 16.23 -8.45
CA ASP A 42 -11.57 16.81 -7.94
C ASP A 42 -12.78 15.89 -8.13
N ASP A 43 -12.60 14.70 -8.71
CA ASP A 43 -13.66 13.69 -8.74
C ASP A 43 -13.60 12.82 -7.47
N ASP A 44 -14.30 13.26 -6.43
CA ASP A 44 -14.50 12.52 -5.17
C ASP A 44 -14.92 11.05 -5.39
N ARG A 45 -15.52 10.71 -6.54
CA ARG A 45 -15.94 9.33 -6.87
C ARG A 45 -14.76 8.40 -7.15
N ALA A 46 -13.57 8.93 -7.40
CA ALA A 46 -12.36 8.18 -7.70
C ALA A 46 -11.40 8.07 -6.51
N HIS A 47 -11.61 8.88 -5.47
CA HIS A 47 -10.80 8.87 -4.27
C HIS A 47 -10.83 7.48 -3.62
N ILE A 48 -9.70 7.04 -3.07
CA ILE A 48 -9.57 5.81 -2.29
C ILE A 48 -9.08 6.19 -0.91
N THR A 49 -9.86 5.89 0.12
CA THR A 49 -9.47 6.18 1.51
C THR A 49 -8.35 5.26 1.97
N GLY A 50 -7.61 5.66 3.01
CA GLY A 50 -6.55 4.83 3.61
C GLY A 50 -6.99 3.41 3.98
N PRO A 51 -8.12 3.22 4.71
CA PRO A 51 -8.64 1.90 5.01
C PRO A 51 -9.00 1.10 3.76
N GLU A 52 -9.66 1.71 2.77
CA GLU A 52 -10.00 1.03 1.51
C GLU A 52 -8.75 0.54 0.78
N LEU A 53 -7.70 1.37 0.71
CA LEU A 53 -6.41 1.00 0.13
C LEU A 53 -5.78 -0.17 0.90
N LEU A 54 -5.79 -0.14 2.23
CA LEU A 54 -5.25 -1.22 3.05
C LEU A 54 -5.99 -2.54 2.85
N HIS A 55 -7.32 -2.51 2.72
CA HIS A 55 -8.09 -3.70 2.36
C HIS A 55 -7.69 -4.22 0.97
N GLY A 56 -7.45 -3.34 0.00
CA GLY A 56 -6.94 -3.75 -1.30
C GLY A 56 -5.51 -4.28 -1.28
N VAL A 57 -4.64 -3.74 -0.42
CA VAL A 57 -3.30 -4.25 -0.14
C VAL A 57 -3.39 -5.68 0.37
N LYS A 58 -4.26 -5.95 1.35
CA LYS A 58 -4.49 -7.29 1.89
C LYS A 58 -4.94 -8.26 0.79
N ASP A 59 -6.00 -7.88 0.06
CA ASP A 59 -6.60 -8.73 -0.97
C ASP A 59 -5.57 -9.08 -2.05
N LEU A 60 -4.85 -8.08 -2.57
CA LEU A 60 -3.83 -8.28 -3.60
C LEU A 60 -2.65 -9.12 -3.10
N ALA A 61 -2.24 -8.93 -1.85
CA ALA A 61 -1.14 -9.68 -1.27
C ALA A 61 -1.48 -11.16 -1.09
N LEU A 62 -2.70 -11.46 -0.61
CA LEU A 62 -3.19 -12.82 -0.48
C LEU A 62 -3.39 -13.50 -1.84
N GLU A 63 -3.88 -12.76 -2.84
CA GLU A 63 -4.01 -13.27 -4.21
C GLU A 63 -2.65 -13.65 -4.80
N ARG A 64 -1.64 -12.79 -4.62
CA ARG A 64 -0.33 -12.94 -5.28
C ARG A 64 0.63 -13.87 -4.54
N TYR A 65 0.65 -13.79 -3.21
CA TYR A 65 1.66 -14.43 -2.37
C TYR A 65 1.07 -15.45 -1.41
N GLY A 66 -0.25 -15.49 -1.23
CA GLY A 66 -0.90 -16.34 -0.22
C GLY A 66 -0.27 -16.16 1.16
N LEU A 67 0.02 -17.29 1.82
CA LEU A 67 0.65 -17.32 3.15
C LEU A 67 2.06 -16.69 3.20
N LEU A 68 2.70 -16.43 2.05
CA LEU A 68 3.99 -15.74 2.01
C LEU A 68 3.85 -14.21 2.11
N ALA A 69 2.65 -13.65 2.03
CA ALA A 69 2.42 -12.21 2.03
C ALA A 69 3.10 -11.49 3.21
N LYS A 70 2.95 -12.00 4.44
CA LYS A 70 3.60 -11.44 5.64
C LYS A 70 5.12 -11.45 5.54
N ASN A 71 5.70 -12.52 5.00
CA ASN A 71 7.15 -12.65 4.84
C ASN A 71 7.69 -11.68 3.77
N VAL A 72 6.96 -11.51 2.67
CA VAL A 72 7.28 -10.54 1.62
C VAL A 72 7.25 -9.11 2.16
N PHE A 73 6.20 -8.74 2.90
CA PHE A 73 6.10 -7.42 3.53
C PHE A 73 7.23 -7.18 4.53
N SER A 74 7.53 -8.17 5.40
CA SER A 74 8.64 -8.10 6.34
C SER A 74 9.98 -7.89 5.64
N HIS A 75 10.22 -8.61 4.53
CA HIS A 75 11.41 -8.43 3.70
C HIS A 75 11.52 -7.01 3.12
N TRP A 76 10.39 -6.40 2.78
CA TRP A 76 10.35 -5.01 2.31
C TRP A 76 10.44 -3.96 3.43
N GLY A 77 10.53 -4.40 4.69
CA GLY A 77 10.56 -3.52 5.86
C GLY A 77 9.18 -3.05 6.32
N VAL A 78 8.09 -3.59 5.76
CA VAL A 78 6.70 -3.26 6.12
C VAL A 78 6.22 -4.25 7.18
N LYS A 79 5.89 -3.74 8.37
CA LYS A 79 5.53 -4.57 9.53
C LYS A 79 4.11 -4.35 10.02
N SER A 80 3.45 -3.30 9.54
CA SER A 80 2.11 -2.91 9.95
C SER A 80 1.38 -2.17 8.84
N THR A 81 0.06 -2.03 8.98
CA THR A 81 -0.76 -1.16 8.14
C THR A 81 -0.26 0.29 8.12
N GLY A 82 0.24 0.78 9.25
CA GLY A 82 0.81 2.12 9.36
C GLY A 82 2.08 2.34 8.53
N ASP A 83 2.83 1.29 8.21
CA ASP A 83 3.99 1.40 7.31
C ASP A 83 3.56 1.67 5.88
N PHE A 84 2.44 1.10 5.42
CA PHE A 84 1.85 1.48 4.13
C PHE A 84 1.39 2.93 4.12
N GLY A 85 0.83 3.43 5.23
CA GLY A 85 0.53 4.86 5.37
C GLY A 85 1.77 5.73 5.19
N ARG A 86 2.90 5.34 5.79
CA ARG A 86 4.18 6.06 5.62
C ARG A 86 4.63 6.05 4.16
N ILE A 87 4.53 4.91 3.47
CA ILE A 87 4.84 4.81 2.04
C ILE A 87 3.97 5.77 1.23
N VAL A 88 2.65 5.79 1.46
CA VAL A 88 1.71 6.69 0.76
C VAL A 88 2.07 8.16 0.99
N PHE A 89 2.36 8.55 2.24
CA PHE A 89 2.73 9.93 2.55
C PHE A 89 4.08 10.32 1.95
N GLU A 90 5.07 9.43 1.91
CA GLU A 90 6.32 9.67 1.19
C GLU A 90 6.09 9.84 -0.32
N LEU A 91 5.16 9.08 -0.93
CA LEU A 91 4.78 9.25 -2.34
C LEU A 91 4.05 10.58 -2.59
N ILE A 92 3.23 11.04 -1.63
CA ILE A 92 2.58 12.36 -1.69
C ILE A 92 3.62 13.49 -1.62
N GLU A 93 4.59 13.40 -0.70
CA GLU A 93 5.67 14.39 -0.58
C GLU A 93 6.52 14.49 -1.85
N ARG A 94 6.64 13.39 -2.61
CA ARG A 94 7.34 13.33 -3.90
C ARG A 94 6.49 13.80 -5.08
N GLY A 95 5.20 14.07 -4.86
CA GLY A 95 4.26 14.45 -5.92
C GLY A 95 3.80 13.29 -6.80
N GLU A 96 4.07 12.05 -6.42
CA GLU A 96 3.70 10.84 -7.16
C GLU A 96 2.27 10.37 -6.82
N MET A 97 1.78 10.75 -5.64
CA MET A 97 0.39 10.58 -5.21
C MET A 97 -0.19 11.91 -4.72
N ARG A 98 -1.51 11.99 -4.64
CA ARG A 98 -2.22 13.14 -4.08
C ARG A 98 -3.16 12.67 -2.99
N LYS A 99 -3.36 13.52 -1.98
CA LYS A 99 -4.32 13.33 -0.90
C LYS A 99 -5.43 14.38 -1.00
N THR A 100 -6.55 14.10 -0.35
CA THR A 100 -7.55 15.12 -0.01
C THR A 100 -7.16 15.84 1.28
N ASP A 101 -7.88 16.90 1.64
CA ASP A 101 -7.70 17.60 2.91
C ASP A 101 -8.12 16.76 4.13
N ARG A 102 -8.92 15.71 3.91
CA ARG A 102 -9.45 14.85 4.97
C ARG A 102 -8.54 13.69 5.32
N ASP A 103 -7.65 13.29 4.40
CA ASP A 103 -6.79 12.13 4.60
C ASP A 103 -5.67 12.43 5.60
N GLN A 104 -5.52 11.53 6.56
CA GLN A 104 -4.53 11.60 7.62
C GLN A 104 -3.72 10.31 7.69
N LEU A 105 -2.45 10.42 8.13
CA LEU A 105 -1.59 9.26 8.30
C LEU A 105 -2.17 8.24 9.31
N THR A 106 -2.92 8.74 10.29
CA THR A 106 -3.62 7.92 11.30
C THR A 106 -4.69 7.01 10.71
N ASP A 107 -5.21 7.32 9.52
CA ASP A 107 -6.21 6.50 8.83
C ASP A 107 -5.65 5.13 8.40
N PHE A 108 -4.33 4.97 8.48
CA PHE A 108 -3.62 3.75 8.16
C PHE A 108 -3.25 2.92 9.39
N TYR A 109 -3.47 3.42 10.61
CA TYR A 109 -3.03 2.73 11.82
C TYR A 109 -4.07 1.70 12.27
N ASP A 110 -3.59 0.52 12.67
CA ASP A 110 -4.38 -0.54 13.29
C ASP A 110 -5.66 -0.97 12.52
N VAL A 111 -5.70 -0.77 11.20
CA VAL A 111 -6.83 -1.19 10.35
C VAL A 111 -7.03 -2.71 10.35
N TYR A 112 -5.95 -3.48 10.38
CA TYR A 112 -5.95 -4.92 10.67
C TYR A 112 -4.57 -5.38 11.14
N ASP A 113 -4.54 -6.49 11.87
CA ASP A 113 -3.30 -7.18 12.24
C ASP A 113 -2.81 -8.10 11.12
N PHE A 114 -1.52 -8.07 10.82
CA PHE A 114 -0.95 -8.86 9.71
C PHE A 114 -0.95 -10.36 9.98
N GLU A 115 -0.80 -10.80 11.23
CA GLU A 115 -0.84 -12.22 11.58
C GLU A 115 -2.23 -12.79 11.37
N ASP A 116 -3.26 -12.09 11.85
CA ASP A 116 -4.63 -12.56 11.65
C ASP A 116 -5.01 -12.50 10.15
N ALA A 117 -4.71 -11.37 9.50
CA ALA A 117 -5.21 -11.08 8.16
C ALA A 117 -4.46 -11.77 7.00
N LEU A 118 -3.19 -12.14 7.18
CA LEU A 118 -2.34 -12.70 6.10
C LEU A 118 -1.91 -14.15 6.33
N ASP A 119 -2.11 -14.69 7.53
CA ASP A 119 -1.71 -16.05 7.90
C ASP A 119 -2.94 -16.88 8.29
N ARG A 120 -3.63 -16.50 9.37
CA ARG A 120 -4.67 -17.33 9.99
C ARG A 120 -5.96 -17.44 9.18
N ASP A 121 -6.38 -16.37 8.51
CA ASP A 121 -7.65 -16.32 7.77
C ASP A 121 -7.54 -16.74 6.28
N TYR A 122 -6.37 -17.17 5.82
CA TYR A 122 -6.19 -17.50 4.41
C TYR A 122 -6.89 -18.81 4.03
N LYS A 123 -7.83 -18.73 3.08
CA LYS A 123 -8.53 -19.90 2.51
C LYS A 123 -7.96 -20.24 1.14
N ILE A 124 -7.39 -21.44 1.00
CA ILE A 124 -6.94 -21.98 -0.29
C ILE A 124 -8.18 -22.28 -1.15
N ASN A 125 -8.34 -21.54 -2.25
CA ASN A 125 -9.40 -21.82 -3.21
C ASN A 125 -8.95 -22.89 -4.20
N VAL A 126 -9.36 -24.15 -3.96
CA VAL A 126 -9.00 -25.31 -4.80
C VAL A 126 -9.79 -25.39 -6.11
N SER A 127 -10.68 -24.43 -6.40
CA SER A 127 -11.56 -24.44 -7.58
C SER A 127 -10.87 -24.14 -8.92
N LYS A 128 -9.57 -23.86 -8.93
CA LYS A 128 -8.78 -23.56 -10.15
C LYS A 128 -7.88 -24.70 -10.61
N VAL A 129 -8.15 -25.93 -10.19
CA VAL A 129 -7.55 -27.14 -10.77
C VAL A 129 -8.67 -27.96 -11.41
N GLY A 130 -8.92 -27.70 -12.68
CA GLY A 130 -9.89 -28.39 -13.53
C GLY A 130 -9.59 -28.12 -14.98
#